data_AF-A0A1F8AZ76-F1
#
_entry.id   AF-A0A1F8AZ76-F1
#
_cell.length_a   1.000
_cell.length_b   1.000
_cell.length_c   1.000
_cell.angle_alpha   90.00
_cell.angle_beta   90.00
_cell.angle_gamma   90.00
#
_symmetry.space_group_name_H-M   'P 1'
#
loop_
_entity.id
_entity.type
_entity.pdbx_description
1 polymer ?
#
loop_
_entity_poly.entity_id
_entity_poly.type
_entity_poly.pdbx_seq_one_letter_code
_entity_poly.pdbx_strand_id
1 'polypeptide(L)' 'MARVKSTSARRHRKFLKRAKGFKQARRVRIKVAKEALLHAGQYAYHGRKLRKRDLRNLWIIRLNAAVREEGISYSKFIA' A
#
# COMPACT_ATOMS: atom_id res chain seq x y z
N MET A 1 -45.50 3.06 12.65
CA MET A 1 -44.29 3.10 11.78
C MET A 1 -44.15 1.78 11.04
N ALA A 2 -43.80 1.77 9.75
CA ALA A 2 -43.69 0.56 8.94
C ALA A 2 -42.36 -0.18 9.17
N ARG A 3 -42.37 -1.53 9.15
CA ARG A 3 -41.17 -2.36 9.31
C ARG A 3 -40.28 -2.27 8.07
N VAL A 4 -39.06 -1.75 8.22
CA VAL A 4 -38.07 -1.64 7.14
C VAL A 4 -37.16 -2.88 7.09
N LYS A 5 -36.91 -3.42 5.88
CA LYS A 5 -36.01 -4.56 5.66
C LYS A 5 -34.53 -4.13 5.68
N SER A 6 -33.67 -5.04 6.14
CA SER A 6 -32.23 -4.77 6.29
C SER A 6 -31.47 -4.65 4.96
N THR A 7 -30.55 -3.68 4.88
CA THR A 7 -29.66 -3.45 3.72
C THR A 7 -28.28 -4.12 3.85
N SER A 8 -28.12 -5.01 4.83
CA SER A 8 -26.84 -5.63 5.19
C SER A 8 -26.14 -6.33 4.01
N ALA A 9 -26.89 -7.07 3.18
CA ALA A 9 -26.34 -7.79 2.02
C ALA A 9 -25.64 -6.87 1.00
N ARG A 10 -26.13 -5.63 0.82
CA ARG A 10 -25.51 -4.64 -0.08
C ARG A 10 -24.18 -4.15 0.50
N ARG A 11 -24.13 -3.87 1.81
CA ARG A 11 -22.90 -3.45 2.51
C ARG A 11 -21.84 -4.55 2.44
N HIS A 12 -22.26 -5.79 2.67
CA HIS A 12 -21.45 -6.99 2.59
C HIS A 12 -20.77 -7.16 1.22
N ARG A 13 -21.54 -7.05 0.13
CA ARG A 13 -21.02 -7.10 -1.24
C ARG A 13 -19.99 -6.00 -1.53
N LYS A 14 -20.17 -4.78 -1.00
CA LYS A 14 -19.21 -3.67 -1.16
C LYS A 14 -17.84 -4.00 -0.55
N PHE A 15 -17.80 -4.57 0.66
CA PHE A 15 -16.54 -4.95 1.31
C PHE A 15 -15.86 -6.13 0.61
N LEU A 16 -16.61 -7.16 0.26
CA LEU A 16 -16.06 -8.32 -0.47
C LEU A 16 -15.54 -7.93 -1.86
N LYS A 17 -16.18 -6.96 -2.55
CA LYS A 17 -15.67 -6.42 -3.81
C LYS A 17 -14.29 -5.77 -3.65
N ARG A 18 -14.04 -5.09 -2.52
CA ARG A 18 -12.74 -4.47 -2.20
C ARG A 18 -11.69 -5.49 -1.77
N ALA A 19 -12.10 -6.55 -1.09
CA ALA A 19 -11.23 -7.63 -0.62
C ALA A 19 -10.96 -8.71 -1.69
N LYS A 20 -11.38 -8.50 -2.94
CA LYS A 20 -11.06 -9.40 -4.06
C LYS A 20 -9.54 -9.56 -4.19
N GLY A 21 -9.09 -10.79 -4.44
CA GLY A 21 -7.66 -11.12 -4.54
C GLY A 21 -6.98 -11.43 -3.20
N PHE A 22 -7.63 -11.19 -2.06
CA PHE A 22 -7.10 -11.64 -0.78
C PHE A 22 -7.11 -13.18 -0.70
N LYS A 23 -6.18 -13.75 0.07
CA LYS A 23 -6.04 -15.21 0.21
C LYS A 23 -7.02 -15.76 1.26
N GLN A 24 -7.45 -17.01 1.06
CA GLN A 24 -8.22 -17.79 2.05
C GLN A 24 -9.49 -17.08 2.57
N ALA A 25 -9.72 -17.09 3.89
CA ALA A 25 -10.92 -16.53 4.51
C ALA A 25 -11.08 -15.01 4.30
N ARG A 26 -10.00 -14.28 4.01
CA ARG A 26 -10.01 -12.83 3.82
C ARG A 26 -10.77 -12.38 2.57
N ARG A 27 -10.98 -13.27 1.58
CA ARG A 27 -11.81 -12.98 0.39
C ARG A 27 -13.29 -13.37 0.53
N VAL A 28 -13.64 -14.20 1.52
CA VAL A 28 -14.97 -14.82 1.64
C VAL A 28 -15.72 -14.33 2.88
N ARG A 29 -15.09 -14.37 4.06
CA ARG A 29 -15.73 -14.04 5.34
C ARG A 29 -15.63 -12.54 5.61
N ILE A 30 -16.76 -11.91 5.89
CA ILE A 30 -16.86 -10.44 5.95
C ILE A 30 -16.13 -9.83 7.15
N LYS A 31 -16.18 -10.50 8.31
CA LYS A 31 -15.45 -10.04 9.51
C LYS A 31 -13.96 -9.97 9.22
N VAL A 32 -13.41 -11.10 8.75
CA VAL A 32 -12.00 -11.26 8.37
C VAL A 32 -11.61 -10.34 7.20
N ALA A 33 -12.49 -10.15 6.22
CA ALA A 33 -12.25 -9.23 5.10
C ALA A 33 -12.15 -7.77 5.57
N LYS A 34 -12.98 -7.35 6.53
CA LYS A 34 -12.93 -6.00 7.09
C LYS A 34 -11.62 -5.75 7.84
N GLU A 35 -11.21 -6.68 8.70
CA GLU A 35 -9.93 -6.62 9.40
C GLU A 35 -8.76 -6.51 8.41
N ALA A 36 -8.74 -7.38 7.40
CA ALA A 36 -7.71 -7.36 6.36
C ALA A 36 -7.68 -6.03 5.58
N LEU A 37 -8.85 -5.46 5.27
CA LEU A 37 -8.93 -4.17 4.57
C LEU A 37 -8.42 -3.00 5.43
N LEU A 38 -8.62 -3.05 6.76
CA LEU A 38 -8.10 -2.03 7.68
C LEU A 38 -6.57 -2.05 7.69
N HIS A 39 -5.96 -3.23 7.86
CA HIS A 39 -4.51 -3.38 7.80
C HIS A 39 -3.94 -3.00 6.43
N ALA A 40 -4.58 -3.43 5.34
CA ALA A 40 -4.17 -3.05 3.99
C ALA A 40 -4.23 -1.53 3.78
N GLY A 41 -5.22 -0.84 4.35
CA GLY A 41 -5.32 0.62 4.31
C GLY A 41 -4.17 1.31 5.06
N GLN A 42 -3.83 0.82 6.26
CA GLN A 42 -2.70 1.32 7.04
C GLN A 42 -1.37 1.12 6.29
N TYR A 43 -1.13 -0.08 5.75
CA TYR A 43 0.06 -0.37 4.97
C TYR A 43 0.14 0.46 3.70
N ALA A 44 -0.98 0.68 3.00
CA ALA A 44 -1.00 1.54 1.82
C ALA A 44 -0.64 3.00 2.17
N TYR A 45 -1.12 3.53 3.31
CA TYR A 45 -0.74 4.87 3.76
C TYR A 45 0.76 4.96 4.07
N HIS A 46 1.28 4.01 4.84
CA HIS A 46 2.70 3.95 5.18
C HIS A 46 3.58 3.76 3.92
N GLY A 47 3.22 2.82 3.05
CA GLY A 47 3.92 2.53 1.81
C GLY A 47 3.98 3.72 0.84
N ARG A 48 2.95 4.57 0.78
CA ARG A 48 3.02 5.82 -0.01
C ARG A 48 4.09 6.79 0.48
N LYS A 49 4.35 6.83 1.78
CA LYS A 49 5.43 7.65 2.37
C LYS A 49 6.79 7.00 2.12
N LEU A 50 6.90 5.68 2.33
CA LEU A 50 8.14 4.93 2.10
C LEU A 50 8.59 5.00 0.64
N ARG A 51 7.67 4.85 -0.33
CA ARG A 51 8.00 4.88 -1.76
C ARG A 51 8.80 6.13 -2.18
N LYS A 52 8.54 7.28 -1.56
CA LYS A 52 9.31 8.51 -1.82
C LYS A 52 10.78 8.37 -1.38
N ARG A 53 11.00 7.73 -0.23
CA ARG A 53 12.33 7.42 0.31
C ARG A 53 13.03 6.35 -0.52
N ASP A 54 12.31 5.28 -0.88
CA ASP A 54 12.87 4.16 -1.66
C ASP A 54 13.37 4.62 -3.03
N LEU A 55 12.58 5.47 -3.72
CA LEU A 55 12.99 6.06 -4.99
C LEU A 55 14.20 6.98 -4.84
N ARG A 56 14.23 7.83 -3.80
CA ARG A 56 15.38 8.68 -3.52
C ARG A 56 16.64 7.83 -3.27
N ASN A 57 16.52 6.77 -2.49
CA ASN A 57 17.64 5.86 -2.24
C ASN A 57 18.14 5.23 -3.54
N LEU A 58 17.23 4.76 -4.40
CA LEU A 58 17.58 4.23 -5.72
C LEU A 58 18.31 5.27 -6.59
N TRP A 59 17.85 6.52 -6.60
CA TRP A 59 18.50 7.59 -7.35
C TRP A 59 19.89 7.90 -6.83
N ILE A 60 20.08 7.95 -5.51
CA ILE A 60 21.40 8.14 -4.89
C ILE A 60 22.34 7.01 -5.30
N ILE A 61 21.88 5.75 -5.28
CA ILE A 61 22.70 4.59 -5.69
C ILE A 61 23.12 4.71 -7.15
N ARG A 62 22.18 5.05 -8.04
CA ARG A 62 22.47 5.21 -9.48
C ARG A 62 23.43 6.36 -9.75
N LEU A 63 23.21 7.52 -9.12
CA LEU A 63 24.09 8.69 -9.25
C LEU A 63 25.47 8.40 -8.69
N ASN A 64 25.57 7.76 -7.53
CA ASN A 64 26.85 7.40 -6.94
C ASN A 64 27.65 6.43 -7.83
N ALA A 65 26.98 5.50 -8.52
CA ALA A 65 27.66 4.64 -9.50
C ALA A 65 28.25 5.47 -10.65
N ALA A 66 27.46 6.35 -11.26
CA ALA A 66 27.92 7.20 -12.38
C ALA A 66 29.05 8.16 -11.97
N VAL A 67 28.90 8.85 -10.84
CA VAL A 67 29.87 9.85 -10.35
C VAL A 67 31.20 9.20 -9.97
N ARG A 68 31.20 7.94 -9.54
CA ARG A 68 32.42 7.18 -9.24
C ARG A 68 33.26 6.86 -10.48
N GLU A 69 32.63 6.69 -11.65
CA GLU A 69 33.37 6.51 -12.91
C GLU A 69 34.20 7.75 -13.25
N GLU A 70 33.71 8.93 -12.87
CA GLU A 70 34.39 10.23 -13.02
C GLU A 70 35.38 10.54 -11.88
N GLY A 71 35.68 9.56 -11.00
CA GLY A 71 36.68 9.69 -9.94
C GLY A 71 36.27 10.52 -8.72
N ILE A 72 35.02 11.00 -8.65
CA ILE A 72 34.48 11.75 -7.51
C ILE A 72 33.47 10.89 -6.72
N SER A 73 33.27 11.22 -5.44
CA SER A 73 32.25 10.55 -4.61
C SER A 73 30.95 11.33 -4.63
N TYR A 74 29.79 10.63 -4.54
CA TYR A 74 28.47 11.28 -4.49
C TYR A 74 28.38 12.43 -3.48
N SER A 75 28.97 12.28 -2.29
CA SER A 75 28.97 13.31 -1.25
C SER A 75 29.65 14.60 -1.71
N LYS A 76 30.77 14.50 -2.44
CA LYS A 76 31.50 15.65 -3.00
C LYS A 76 30.81 16.25 -4.24
N PHE A 77 30.02 15.45 -4.95
CA PHE A 77 29.25 15.91 -6.11
C PHE A 77 28.00 16.72 -5.72
N ILE A 78 27.41 16.43 -4.57
CA ILE A 78 26.18 17.08 -4.08
C ILE A 78 26.45 18.16 -3.02
N ALA A 79 27.54 18.03 -2.24
CA ALA A 79 27.95 19.04 -1.26
C ALA A 79 28.25 20.37 -1.94
#